data_AF-A0A936H843-F1
#
_entry.id   AF-A0A936H843-F1
#
_cell.length_a   1.000
_cell.length_b   1.000
_cell.length_c   1.000
_cell.angle_alpha   90.00
_cell.angle_beta   90.00
_cell.angle_gamma   90.00
#
_symmetry.space_group_name_H-M   'P 1'
#
loop_
_entity.id
_entity.type
_entity.pdbx_description
1 polymer ?
#
loop_
_entity_poly.entity_id
_entity_poly.type
_entity_poly.pdbx_seq_one_letter_code
_entity_poly.pdbx_strand_id
1 'polypeptide(L)'
;MTDLAKLRELEAERAAVGERLSFQKAKADWVQERIKKGYEGDVEKLWATAQQQNTEAASAKRLDLLIDAQRRQVSHHAGERWRPLFDYLSGKLRELPED
;
A
#
# COMPACT_ATOMS: atom_id res chain seq x y z
N MET A 1 8.50 8.26 -19.00
CA MET A 1 7.17 7.85 -18.48
C MET A 1 6.39 9.12 -18.16
N THR A 2 5.11 9.19 -18.51
CA THR A 2 4.24 10.29 -18.07
C THR A 2 3.96 10.18 -16.57
N ASP A 3 3.77 11.30 -15.87
CA ASP A 3 3.59 11.31 -14.40
C ASP A 3 2.37 10.49 -13.93
N LEU A 4 1.35 10.36 -14.78
CA LEU A 4 0.19 9.47 -14.55
C LEU A 4 0.54 7.99 -14.62
N ALA A 5 1.43 7.60 -15.55
CA ALA A 5 1.90 6.21 -15.63
C ALA A 5 2.68 5.83 -14.37
N LYS A 6 3.49 6.75 -13.85
CA LYS A 6 4.23 6.53 -12.60
C LYS A 6 3.30 6.42 -11.40
N LEU A 7 2.26 7.25 -11.34
CA LEU A 7 1.24 7.17 -10.29
C LEU A 7 0.55 5.79 -10.28
N ARG A 8 0.12 5.30 -11.46
CA ARG A 8 -0.50 3.98 -11.58
C ARG A 8 0.42 2.83 -11.17
N GLU A 9 1.69 2.90 -11.52
CA GLU A 9 2.69 1.91 -11.12
C GLU A 9 2.82 1.84 -9.59
N LEU A 10 2.90 3.00 -8.92
CA LEU A 10 2.99 3.07 -7.46
C LEU A 10 1.72 2.54 -6.78
N GLU A 11 0.54 2.87 -7.31
CA GLU A 11 -0.74 2.36 -6.81
C GLU A 11 -0.87 0.84 -6.96
N ALA A 12 -0.43 0.29 -8.09
CA ALA A 12 -0.41 -1.16 -8.31
C ALA A 12 0.55 -1.87 -7.35
N GLU A 13 1.76 -1.35 -7.17
CA GLU A 13 2.73 -1.91 -6.23
C GLU A 13 2.20 -1.85 -4.78
N ARG A 14 1.53 -0.76 -4.41
CA ARG A 14 0.89 -0.63 -3.11
C ARG A 14 -0.26 -1.63 -2.92
N ALA A 15 -1.04 -1.93 -3.94
CA ALA A 15 -2.03 -3.01 -3.87
C ALA A 15 -1.35 -4.38 -3.65
N ALA A 16 -0.27 -4.66 -4.40
CA ALA A 16 0.48 -5.91 -4.26
C ALA A 16 1.13 -6.08 -2.88
N VAL A 17 1.68 -5.01 -2.28
CA VAL A 17 2.17 -5.03 -0.88
C VAL A 17 1.04 -5.30 0.10
N GLY A 18 -0.16 -4.75 -0.14
CA GLY A 18 -1.35 -5.00 0.68
C GLY A 18 -1.74 -6.48 0.72
N GLU A 19 -1.73 -7.14 -0.43
CA GLU A 19 -1.99 -8.58 -0.54
C GLU A 19 -0.92 -9.41 0.18
N ARG A 20 0.37 -9.07 -0.03
CA ARG A 20 1.49 -9.73 0.67
C ARG A 20 1.37 -9.59 2.19
N LEU A 21 1.06 -8.40 2.69
CA LEU A 21 0.89 -8.17 4.12
C LEU A 21 -0.30 -8.98 4.68
N SER A 22 -1.42 -9.02 3.96
CA SER A 22 -2.61 -9.80 4.35
C SER A 22 -2.30 -11.29 4.42
N PHE A 23 -1.56 -11.81 3.45
CA PHE A 23 -1.06 -13.18 3.45
C PHE A 23 -0.17 -13.47 4.66
N GLN A 24 0.80 -12.60 4.96
CA GLN A 24 1.70 -12.81 6.11
C GLN A 24 0.96 -12.77 7.46
N LYS A 25 -0.12 -11.98 7.57
CA LYS A 25 -0.99 -11.98 8.75
C LYS A 25 -1.74 -13.30 8.91
N ALA A 26 -2.42 -13.75 7.86
CA ALA A 26 -3.11 -15.04 7.87
C ALA A 26 -2.17 -16.22 8.16
N LYS A 27 -0.94 -16.16 7.64
CA LYS A 27 0.11 -17.15 7.93
C LYS A 27 0.52 -17.11 9.41
N ALA A 28 0.70 -15.94 10.00
CA ALA A 28 1.05 -15.83 11.41
C ALA A 28 -0.06 -16.38 12.31
N ASP A 29 -1.33 -16.08 12.00
CA ASP A 29 -2.48 -16.62 12.72
C ASP A 29 -2.48 -18.15 12.68
N TRP A 30 -2.28 -18.73 11.49
CA TRP A 30 -2.18 -20.18 11.30
C TRP A 30 -1.00 -20.80 12.07
N VAL A 31 0.19 -20.17 12.03
CA VAL A 31 1.36 -20.64 12.79
C VAL A 31 1.09 -20.58 14.30
N GLN A 32 0.45 -19.52 14.78
CA GLN A 32 0.11 -19.35 16.18
C GLN A 32 -0.87 -20.44 16.66
N GLU A 33 -1.84 -20.83 15.83
CA GLU A 33 -2.71 -21.97 16.12
C GLU A 33 -1.95 -23.29 16.26
N ARG A 34 -0.91 -23.50 15.44
CA ARG A 34 -0.08 -24.71 15.52
C ARG A 34 0.76 -24.73 16.79
N ILE A 35 1.35 -23.60 17.18
CA ILE A 35 2.10 -23.50 18.43
C ILE A 35 1.18 -23.85 19.62
N LYS A 36 -0.06 -23.33 19.64
CA LYS A 36 -1.07 -23.69 20.66
C LYS A 36 -1.41 -25.18 20.69
N LYS A 37 -1.26 -25.90 19.57
CA LYS A 37 -1.47 -27.35 19.46
C LYS A 37 -0.23 -28.18 19.82
N GLY A 38 0.83 -27.56 20.34
CA GLY A 38 2.04 -28.25 20.81
C GLY A 38 3.18 -28.33 19.78
N TYR A 39 3.07 -27.63 18.63
CA TYR A 39 4.16 -27.54 17.66
C TYR A 39 5.15 -26.41 18.05
N GLU A 40 5.84 -26.55 19.18
CA GLU A 40 6.72 -25.52 19.74
C GLU A 40 7.86 -25.09 18.78
N GLY A 41 8.32 -26.00 17.90
CA GLY A 41 9.32 -25.69 16.86
C GLY A 41 8.86 -24.70 15.79
N ASP A 42 7.58 -24.31 15.77
CA ASP A 42 7.08 -23.29 14.84
C ASP A 42 7.27 -21.84 15.36
N VAL A 43 7.79 -21.63 16.58
CA VAL A 43 8.06 -20.29 17.14
C VAL A 43 9.03 -19.48 16.27
N GLU A 44 10.08 -20.11 15.74
CA GLU A 44 11.01 -19.44 14.82
C GLU A 44 10.31 -18.99 13.52
N LYS A 45 9.37 -19.80 13.02
CA LYS A 45 8.56 -19.45 11.84
C LYS A 45 7.63 -18.28 12.13
N LEU A 46 7.10 -18.19 13.35
CA LEU A 46 6.29 -17.06 13.79
C LEU A 46 7.12 -15.77 13.80
N TRP A 47 8.33 -15.82 14.36
CA TRP A 47 9.27 -14.70 14.34
C TRP A 47 9.63 -14.25 12.93
N ALA A 48 9.99 -15.19 12.05
CA ALA A 48 10.29 -14.89 10.65
C ALA A 48 9.09 -14.25 9.93
N THR A 49 7.87 -14.73 10.20
CA THR A 49 6.64 -14.18 9.62
C THR A 49 6.39 -12.76 10.14
N ALA A 50 6.61 -12.49 11.43
CA ALA A 50 6.48 -11.16 12.02
C ALA A 50 7.49 -10.16 11.41
N GLN A 51 8.73 -10.59 11.17
CA GLN A 51 9.73 -9.76 10.48
C GLN A 51 9.27 -9.38 9.07
N GLN A 52 8.74 -10.34 8.31
CA GLN A 52 8.19 -10.07 6.97
C GLN A 52 6.99 -9.12 7.01
N GLN A 53 6.09 -9.28 7.99
CA GLN A 53 4.99 -8.32 8.19
C GLN A 53 5.50 -6.89 8.41
N ASN A 54 6.54 -6.72 9.23
CA ASN A 54 7.13 -5.40 9.47
C ASN A 54 7.74 -4.80 8.20
N THR A 55 8.44 -5.61 7.40
CA THR A 55 9.01 -5.18 6.12
C THR A 55 7.90 -4.74 5.15
N GLU A 56 6.85 -5.53 5.00
CA GLU A 56 5.74 -5.19 4.10
C GLU A 56 4.94 -3.96 4.59
N ALA A 57 4.74 -3.83 5.91
CA ALA A 57 4.10 -2.65 6.48
C ALA A 57 4.91 -1.36 6.26
N ALA A 58 6.24 -1.43 6.41
CA ALA A 58 7.13 -0.31 6.11
C ALA A 58 7.10 0.06 4.62
N SER A 59 7.12 -0.94 3.73
CA SER A 59 6.98 -0.75 2.29
C SER A 59 5.65 -0.08 1.93
N ALA A 60 4.54 -0.52 2.53
CA ALA A 60 3.22 0.08 2.32
C ALA A 60 3.21 1.57 2.68
N LYS A 61 3.77 1.92 3.85
CA LYS A 61 3.85 3.32 4.31
C LYS A 61 4.73 4.17 3.40
N ARG A 62 5.85 3.64 2.94
CA ARG A 62 6.71 4.32 1.98
C ARG A 62 5.96 4.59 0.67
N LEU A 63 5.23 3.60 0.16
CA LEU A 63 4.46 3.74 -1.07
C LEU A 63 3.32 4.75 -0.93
N ASP A 64 2.61 4.76 0.20
CA ASP A 64 1.57 5.75 0.49
C ASP A 64 2.12 7.19 0.35
N LEU A 65 3.30 7.46 0.93
CA LEU A 65 3.96 8.78 0.82
C LEU A 65 4.38 9.12 -0.62
N LEU A 66 4.88 8.15 -1.37
CA LEU A 66 5.29 8.34 -2.76
C LEU A 66 4.07 8.61 -3.67
N ILE A 67 2.97 7.90 -3.44
CA ILE A 67 1.70 8.13 -4.14
C ILE A 67 1.20 9.54 -3.87
N ASP A 68 1.20 9.97 -2.60
CA ASP A 68 0.77 11.33 -2.24
C ASP A 68 1.64 12.41 -2.88
N ALA A 69 2.96 12.22 -2.91
CA ALA A 69 3.89 13.12 -3.59
C ALA A 69 3.61 13.17 -5.10
N GLN A 70 3.43 12.00 -5.73
CA GLN A 70 3.16 11.89 -7.16
C GLN A 70 1.81 12.52 -7.53
N ARG A 71 0.77 12.34 -6.71
CA ARG A 71 -0.54 12.99 -6.89
C ARG A 71 -0.41 14.50 -6.92
N ARG A 72 0.38 15.08 -6.01
CA ARG A 72 0.65 16.52 -6.00
C ARG A 72 1.37 16.95 -7.29
N GLN A 73 2.40 16.21 -7.70
CA GLN A 73 3.14 16.51 -8.93
C GLN A 73 2.24 16.47 -10.16
N VAL A 74 1.47 15.40 -10.36
CA VAL A 74 0.51 15.26 -11.47
C VAL A 74 -0.49 16.42 -11.47
N SER A 75 -0.99 16.79 -10.29
CA SER A 75 -1.99 17.85 -10.15
C SER A 75 -1.43 19.23 -10.48
N HIS A 76 -0.18 19.52 -10.13
CA HIS A 76 0.48 20.79 -10.46
C HIS A 76 0.60 21.02 -11.96
N HIS A 77 0.63 19.97 -12.78
CA HIS A 77 0.60 20.12 -14.24
C HIS A 77 -0.76 20.60 -14.79
N ALA A 78 -1.83 20.58 -14.00
CA ALA A 78 -3.17 21.01 -14.41
C ALA A 78 -3.45 22.51 -14.21
N GLY A 79 -2.44 23.33 -13.86
CA GLY A 79 -2.58 24.78 -13.77
C GLY A 79 -3.67 25.20 -12.78
N GLU A 80 -4.63 26.02 -13.21
CA GLU A 80 -5.73 26.49 -12.34
C GLU A 80 -6.65 25.37 -11.83
N ARG A 81 -6.71 24.23 -12.54
CA ARG A 81 -7.49 23.05 -12.14
C ARG A 81 -6.71 22.05 -11.27
N TRP A 82 -5.55 22.43 -10.74
CA TRP A 82 -4.73 21.53 -9.91
C TRP A 82 -5.47 20.98 -8.69
N ARG A 83 -6.31 21.80 -8.04
CA ARG A 83 -6.98 21.44 -6.79
C ARG A 83 -8.12 20.43 -7.02
N PRO A 84 -9.03 20.64 -7.99
CA PRO A 84 -10.02 19.63 -8.38
C PRO A 84 -9.39 18.31 -8.84
N LEU A 85 -8.30 18.37 -9.63
CA LEU A 85 -7.61 17.16 -10.08
C LEU A 85 -6.96 16.40 -8.92
N PHE A 86 -6.35 17.11 -7.98
CA PHE A 86 -5.75 16.50 -6.79
C PHE A 86 -6.80 15.77 -5.94
N ASP A 87 -7.95 16.41 -5.70
CA ASP A 87 -9.01 15.81 -4.90
C ASP A 87 -9.64 14.60 -5.60
N TYR A 88 -9.78 14.65 -6.94
CA TYR A 88 -10.21 13.49 -7.73
C TYR A 88 -9.20 12.33 -7.64
N LEU A 89 -7.91 12.59 -7.91
CA LEU A 89 -6.86 11.55 -7.84
C LEU A 89 -6.65 10.99 -6.43
N SER A 90 -6.97 11.78 -5.40
CA SER A 90 -6.92 11.35 -4.00
C SER A 90 -8.18 10.57 -3.57
N GLY A 91 -9.17 10.41 -4.46
CA GLY A 91 -10.44 9.75 -4.18
C GLY A 91 -11.40 10.55 -3.30
N LYS A 92 -11.14 11.85 -3.08
CA LYS A 92 -12.01 12.76 -2.32
C LYS A 92 -13.18 13.26 -3.17
N LEU A 93 -12.96 13.38 -4.48
CA LEU A 93 -14.00 13.67 -5.47
C LEU A 93 -14.30 12.42 -6.28
N ARG A 94 -15.60 12.16 -6.51
CA ARG A 94 -16.08 11.03 -7.30
C ARG A 94 -15.98 11.28 -8.80
N GLU A 95 -16.12 12.53 -9.20
CA GLU A 95 -16.11 12.99 -10.59
C GLU A 95 -15.30 14.29 -10.66
N LEU A 96 -14.64 14.55 -11.79
CA LEU A 96 -13.93 15.80 -12.00
C LEU A 96 -14.96 16.87 -12.40
N PRO A 97 -14.99 18.07 -11.78
CA PRO A 97 -15.88 19.13 -12.20
C PRO A 97 -15.61 19.54 -13.65
N GLU A 98 -16.65 19.56 -14.47
CA GLU A 98 -16.63 20.16 -15.81
C GLU A 98 -17.03 21.64 -15.68
N ASP A 99 -16.32 22.53 -16.37
CA ASP A 99 -16.72 23.94 -16.54
C ASP A 99 -17.65 24.06 -17.75
#